data_AF-A0A377XN20-F1
#
_entry.id   AF-A0A377XN20-F1
#
_cell.length_a   1.000
_cell.length_b   1.000
_cell.length_c   1.000
_cell.angle_alpha   90.00
_cell.angle_beta   90.00
_cell.angle_gamma   90.00
#
_symmetry.space_group_name_H-M   'P 1'
#
loop_
_entity.id
_entity.type
_entity.pdbx_description
1 polymer ?
#
loop_
_entity_poly.entity_id
_entity_poly.type
_entity_poly.pdbx_seq_one_letter_code
_entity_poly.pdbx_strand_id
1 'polypeptide(L)' 'MDIVSVALKRYSTKAFDATKKLTAGEAEQLKTLLQYSPSSTNSQPWHFIVASTDEGKARVGESRQRHLRVQRT' A
#
# COMPACT_ATOMS: atom_id res chain seq x y z
N MET A 1 12.31 -13.08 13.62
CA MET A 1 13.02 -12.71 12.37
C MET A 1 13.58 -11.32 12.59
N ASP A 2 14.84 -11.07 12.27
CA ASP A 2 15.46 -9.74 12.45
C ASP A 2 15.22 -8.85 11.22
N ILE A 3 15.61 -7.57 11.33
CA ILE A 3 15.34 -6.58 10.28
C ILE A 3 16.10 -6.87 8.97
N VAL A 4 17.31 -7.43 9.06
CA VAL A 4 18.11 -7.82 7.90
C VAL A 4 17.43 -8.94 7.14
N SER A 5 16.95 -9.98 7.84
CA SER A 5 16.24 -11.09 7.22
C SER A 5 14.95 -10.64 6.54
N VAL A 6 14.21 -9.69 7.13
CA VAL A 6 13.01 -9.11 6.49
C VAL A 6 13.38 -8.36 5.21
N ALA A 7 14.45 -7.57 5.25
CA ALA A 7 14.92 -6.80 4.10
C ALA A 7 15.35 -7.68 2.93
N LEU A 8 15.97 -8.84 3.19
CA LEU A 8 16.38 -9.80 2.17
C LEU A 8 15.21 -10.65 1.65
N LYS A 9 14.20 -10.92 2.47
CA LYS A 9 13.05 -11.74 2.08
C LYS A 9 11.96 -10.96 1.34
N ARG A 10 11.82 -9.64 1.56
CA ARG A 10 10.79 -8.85 0.89
C ARG A 10 10.99 -8.85 -0.63
N TYR A 11 9.89 -8.89 -1.38
CA TYR A 11 9.91 -8.79 -2.84
C TYR A 11 8.68 -8.02 -3.33
N SER A 12 8.71 -7.52 -4.57
CA SER A 12 7.56 -6.85 -5.18
C SER A 12 6.50 -7.86 -5.62
N THR A 13 5.52 -8.13 -4.76
CA THR A 13 4.38 -9.02 -5.04
C THR A 13 3.62 -8.56 -6.30
N LYS A 14 3.43 -9.46 -7.27
CA LYS A 14 2.76 -9.17 -8.55
C LYS A 14 1.28 -9.57 -8.58
N ALA A 15 0.90 -10.52 -7.74
CA ALA A 15 -0.47 -10.99 -7.58
C ALA A 15 -0.76 -11.25 -6.10
N PHE A 16 -1.94 -10.87 -5.64
CA PHE A 16 -2.37 -11.01 -4.25
C PHE A 16 -3.55 -11.98 -4.18
N ASP A 17 -3.60 -12.78 -3.13
CA ASP A 17 -4.74 -13.65 -2.82
C ASP A 17 -5.87 -12.81 -2.21
N ALA A 18 -7.00 -12.72 -2.91
CA ALA A 18 -8.13 -11.89 -2.50
C ALA A 18 -8.84 -12.40 -1.22
N THR A 19 -8.64 -13.67 -0.86
CA THR A 19 -9.24 -14.29 0.33
C THR A 19 -8.48 -13.94 1.61
N LYS A 20 -7.19 -13.64 1.50
CA LYS A 20 -6.34 -13.26 2.64
C LYS A 20 -6.50 -11.79 2.97
N LYS A 21 -7.32 -11.50 3.99
CA LYS A 21 -7.53 -10.14 4.49
C LYS A 21 -6.58 -9.84 5.65
N LEU A 22 -6.22 -8.57 5.79
CA LEU A 22 -5.55 -8.07 6.98
C LEU A 22 -6.52 -8.13 8.16
N THR A 23 -6.00 -8.47 9.33
CA THR A 23 -6.69 -8.24 10.59
C THR A 23 -6.76 -6.74 10.90
N ALA A 24 -7.66 -6.34 11.79
CA ALA A 24 -7.75 -4.94 12.24
C ALA A 24 -6.43 -4.46 12.86
N GLY A 25 -5.76 -5.30 13.65
CA GLY A 25 -4.47 -4.97 14.26
C GLY A 25 -3.36 -4.72 13.24
N GLU A 26 -3.25 -5.55 12.21
CA GLU A 26 -2.27 -5.34 11.12
C GLU A 26 -2.56 -4.06 10.34
N ALA A 27 -3.83 -3.73 10.11
CA ALA A 27 -4.22 -2.49 9.45
C ALA A 27 -3.82 -1.25 10.28
N GLU A 28 -3.99 -1.29 11.61
CA GLU A 28 -3.52 -0.23 12.52
C GLU A 28 -1.99 -0.09 12.54
N GLN A 29 -1.28 -1.22 12.52
CA GLN A 29 0.19 -1.20 12.43
C GLN A 29 0.67 -0.50 11.16
N LEU A 30 0.03 -0.79 10.01
CA LEU A 30 0.35 -0.11 8.75
C LEU A 30 0.07 1.40 8.81
N LYS A 31 -1.07 1.81 9.37
CA LYS A 31 -1.39 3.24 9.54
C LYS A 31 -0.39 3.95 10.45
N THR A 32 0.01 3.31 11.53
CA THR A 32 1.06 3.82 12.44
C THR A 32 2.38 4.02 11.68
N LEU A 33 2.80 3.05 10.86
CA LEU A 33 4.03 3.18 10.07
C LEU A 33 3.97 4.36 9.08
N LEU A 34 2.82 4.57 8.43
CA LEU A 34 2.61 5.70 7.52
C LEU A 34 2.68 7.04 8.27
N GLN A 35 2.07 7.13 9.45
CA GLN A 35 2.03 8.35 10.27
C GLN A 35 3.41 8.75 10.80
N TYR A 36 4.21 7.78 11.25
CA TYR A 36 5.48 8.03 11.93
C TYR A 36 6.70 7.99 11.00
N SER A 37 6.48 7.98 9.68
CA SER A 37 7.58 8.12 8.74
C SER A 37 8.23 9.51 8.89
N PRO A 38 9.56 9.62 8.99
CA PRO A 38 10.21 10.92 9.08
C PRO A 38 10.11 11.68 7.76
N SER A 39 9.96 13.00 7.85
CA SER A 39 9.93 13.91 6.70
C SER A 39 10.84 15.11 6.95
N SER A 40 11.31 15.75 5.87
CA SER A 40 12.10 16.97 5.97
C SER A 40 11.35 18.00 6.81
N THR A 41 12.03 18.55 7.82
CA THR A 41 11.48 19.51 8.80
C THR A 41 10.16 19.04 9.46
N ASN A 42 9.90 17.74 9.51
CA ASN A 42 8.63 17.14 9.94
C ASN A 42 7.38 17.72 9.21
N SER A 43 7.55 18.14 7.95
CA SER A 43 6.47 18.76 7.16
C SER A 43 5.33 17.81 6.81
N GLN A 44 5.58 16.50 6.82
CA GLN A 44 4.62 15.43 6.52
C GLN A 44 3.74 15.74 5.28
N PRO A 45 4.34 16.05 4.11
CA PRO A 45 3.61 16.57 2.96
C PRO A 45 2.92 15.44 2.16
N TRP A 46 2.33 14.48 2.86
CA TRP A 46 1.68 13.31 2.29
C TRP A 46 0.22 13.23 2.69
N HIS A 47 -0.58 12.64 1.80
CA HIS A 47 -1.96 12.27 2.07
C HIS A 47 -2.14 10.81 1.70
N PHE A 48 -2.58 10.00 2.65
CA PHE A 48 -2.77 8.57 2.44
C PHE A 48 -4.26 8.24 2.33
N ILE A 49 -4.63 7.56 1.24
CA ILE A 49 -5.97 7.01 1.04
C ILE A 49 -5.87 5.49 1.21
N VAL A 50 -6.58 4.95 2.20
CA VAL A 50 -6.61 3.51 2.49
C VAL A 50 -7.93 2.92 2.01
N ALA A 51 -7.89 2.18 0.91
CA ALA A 51 -9.05 1.48 0.37
C ALA A 51 -9.15 0.04 0.92
N SER A 52 -10.04 -0.18 1.89
CA SER A 52 -10.28 -1.50 2.49
C SER A 52 -11.49 -2.24 1.89
N THR A 53 -12.50 -1.51 1.42
CA THR A 53 -13.70 -2.09 0.81
C THR A 53 -13.47 -2.48 -0.66
N ASP A 54 -14.29 -3.39 -1.17
CA ASP A 54 -14.17 -3.84 -2.56
C ASP A 54 -14.47 -2.71 -3.55
N GLU A 55 -15.44 -1.85 -3.25
CA GLU A 55 -15.77 -0.66 -4.04
C GLU A 55 -14.62 0.35 -4.05
N GLY A 56 -14.01 0.59 -2.87
CA GLY A 56 -12.86 1.48 -2.76
C GLY A 56 -11.67 0.98 -3.55
N LYS A 57 -11.37 -0.33 -3.47
CA LYS A 57 -10.28 -0.96 -4.23
C LYS A 57 -10.56 -0.94 -5.73
N ALA A 58 -11.80 -1.15 -6.16
CA ALA A 58 -12.20 -1.05 -7.57
C ALA A 58 -11.91 0.36 -8.11
N ARG A 59 -12.33 1.41 -7.39
CA ARG A 59 -12.09 2.81 -7.78
C ARG A 59 -10.60 3.15 -7.89
N VAL A 60 -9.78 2.67 -6.96
CA VAL A 60 -8.31 2.82 -7.06
C VAL A 60 -7.75 2.04 -8.27
N GLY A 61 -8.27 0.84 -8.52
CA GLY A 61 -7.88 -0.02 -9.64
C GLY A 61 -8.18 0.56 -11.03
N GLU A 62 -9.28 1.29 -11.19
CA GLU A 62 -9.63 1.97 -12.45
C GLU A 62 -8.54 2.96 -12.90
N SER A 63 -7.95 3.69 -11.94
CA SER A 63 -6.89 4.66 -12.22
C SER A 63 -5.65 3.99 -12.82
N ARG A 64 -5.31 2.78 -12.36
CA ARG A 64 -4.20 1.97 -12.89
C ARG A 64 -4.47 1.50 -14.33
N GLN A 65 -5.70 1.08 -14.64
CA GLN A 65 -6.04 0.59 -15.98
C GLN A 65 -6.01 1.71 -17.03
N ARG A 66 -6.45 2.92 -16.65
CA ARG A 66 -6.39 4.10 -17.54
C ARG A 66 -4.95 4.44 -17.93
N HIS A 67 -4.01 4.40 -16.99
CA HIS A 67 -2.59 4.67 -17.28
C HIS A 67 -1.98 3.65 -18.25
N LEU A 68 -2.32 2.37 -18.11
CA LEU A 68 -1.82 1.31 -19.01
C LEU A 68 -2.37 1.38 -20.44
N ARG A 69 -3.58 1.93 -20.64
CA ARG A 69 -4.14 2.12 -21.99
C ARG A 69 -3.47 3.25 -22.77
N VAL A 70 -3.08 4.33 -22.09
CA VAL A 70 -2.42 5.50 -22.73
C VAL A 70 -1.00 5.19 -23.18
N GLN A 71 -0.30 4.25 -22.54
CA GLN A 71 1.07 3.84 -22.88
C GLN A 71 1.16 2.83 -24.05
N ARG A 72 0.02 2.43 -24.64
CA ARG A 72 -0.07 1.41 -25.70
C ARG A 72 -0.65 1.93 -27.02
N THR A 73 -0.86 3.25 -27.13
CA THR A 73 -1.28 3.97 -28.34
C THR A 73 -0.19 4.95 -28.72
#